data_AF-A0A6M0RDH4-F1
#
_entry.id   AF-A0A6M0RDH4-F1
#
_cell.length_a   1.000
_cell.length_b   1.000
_cell.length_c   1.000
_cell.angle_alpha   90.00
_cell.angle_beta   90.00
_cell.angle_gamma   90.00
#
_symmetry.space_group_name_H-M   'P 1'
#
loop_
_entity.id
_entity.type
_entity.pdbx_description
1 polymer ?
#
loop_
_entity_poly.entity_id
_entity_poly.type
_entity_poly.pdbx_seq_one_letter_code
_entity_poly.pdbx_strand_id
1 'polypeptide(L)'
;MQLMILKNSSKLGINNELLTLENLIDKLQEEVKELKDAAEDKNNIDHIAEEAWDSLQMCIEVLDKLESKHNINLKITLNKHHKKIKEREWKAKKMIVFQVFNDYH
;
A
#
# COMPACT_ATOMS: atom_id res chain seq x y z
N MET A 1 -1.23 14.88 -3.24
CA MET A 1 -2.02 13.68 -3.57
C MET A 1 -2.47 13.06 -2.27
N GLN A 2 -3.69 12.53 -2.23
CA GLN A 2 -4.25 11.85 -1.08
C GLN A 2 -4.61 10.42 -1.53
N LEU A 3 -4.44 9.45 -0.63
CA LEU A 3 -4.90 8.08 -0.84
C LEU A 3 -5.76 7.73 0.37
N MET A 4 -6.95 7.18 0.12
CA MET A 4 -7.94 6.89 1.15
C MET A 4 -7.67 5.50 1.74
N ILE A 5 -7.80 5.35 3.06
CA ILE A 5 -7.88 4.01 3.68
C ILE A 5 -9.33 3.54 3.50
N LEU A 6 -9.50 2.39 2.85
CA LEU A 6 -10.79 1.92 2.38
C LEU A 6 -11.47 1.07 3.45
N LYS A 7 -12.66 1.49 3.88
CA LYS A 7 -13.43 0.73 4.89
C LYS A 7 -14.15 -0.46 4.29
N ASN A 8 -14.98 -0.23 3.27
CA ASN A 8 -15.80 -1.27 2.64
C ASN A 8 -16.23 -0.84 1.22
N SER A 9 -16.65 -1.82 0.43
CA SER A 9 -17.25 -1.63 -0.89
C SER A 9 -18.52 -2.46 -1.00
N SER A 10 -19.68 -1.81 -1.09
CA SER A 10 -20.96 -2.50 -1.31
C SER A 10 -21.03 -3.17 -2.68
N LYS A 11 -20.37 -2.60 -3.69
CA LYS A 11 -20.29 -3.15 -5.04
C LYS A 11 -19.52 -4.47 -5.08
N LEU A 12 -18.41 -4.54 -4.36
CA LEU A 12 -17.56 -5.73 -4.31
C LEU A 12 -17.98 -6.70 -3.19
N GLY A 13 -18.85 -6.27 -2.27
CA GLY A 13 -19.24 -7.08 -1.12
C GLY A 13 -18.11 -7.28 -0.11
N ILE A 14 -17.15 -6.35 -0.05
CA ILE A 14 -15.94 -6.46 0.78
C ILE A 14 -15.98 -5.44 1.92
N ASN A 15 -15.53 -5.84 3.11
CA ASN A 15 -15.30 -4.94 4.23
C ASN A 15 -13.89 -5.18 4.81
N ASN A 16 -12.98 -4.23 4.60
CA ASN A 16 -11.58 -4.33 4.98
C ASN A 16 -11.38 -4.38 6.50
N GLU A 17 -12.33 -3.81 7.27
CA GLU A 17 -12.29 -3.90 8.74
C GLU A 17 -12.39 -5.36 9.23
N LEU A 18 -13.08 -6.21 8.46
CA LEU A 18 -13.31 -7.63 8.76
C LEU A 18 -12.26 -8.57 8.16
N LEU A 19 -11.48 -8.13 7.17
CA LEU A 19 -10.45 -8.96 6.53
C LEU A 19 -9.31 -9.29 7.51
N THR A 20 -8.74 -10.49 7.41
CA THR A 20 -7.52 -10.83 8.16
C THR A 20 -6.29 -10.26 7.45
N LEU A 21 -5.13 -10.32 8.12
CA LEU A 21 -3.87 -9.93 7.49
C LEU A 21 -3.57 -10.83 6.29
N GLU A 22 -3.84 -12.13 6.38
CA GLU A 22 -3.67 -13.08 5.28
C GLU A 22 -4.52 -12.68 4.07
N ASN A 23 -5.81 -12.33 4.28
CA ASN A 23 -6.67 -11.89 3.18
C ASN A 23 -6.14 -10.62 2.49
N LEU A 24 -5.61 -9.67 3.25
CA LEU A 24 -5.02 -8.45 2.69
C LEU A 24 -3.73 -8.75 1.91
N ILE A 25 -2.93 -9.72 2.36
CA ILE A 25 -1.73 -10.16 1.65
C ILE A 25 -2.08 -10.93 0.37
N ASP A 26 -3.12 -11.77 0.39
CA ASP A 26 -3.60 -12.47 -0.81
C ASP A 26 -4.04 -11.45 -1.87
N LYS A 27 -4.81 -10.42 -1.46
CA LYS A 27 -5.17 -9.31 -2.35
C LYS A 27 -3.96 -8.54 -2.87
N LEU A 28 -2.98 -8.23 -2.02
CA LEU A 28 -1.74 -7.61 -2.48
C LEU A 28 -1.01 -8.46 -3.54
N GLN A 29 -1.08 -9.80 -3.46
CA GLN A 29 -0.52 -10.67 -4.50
C GLN A 29 -1.30 -10.58 -5.82
N GLU A 30 -2.62 -10.40 -5.75
CA GLU A 30 -3.47 -10.13 -6.93
C GLU A 30 -3.04 -8.82 -7.60
N GLU A 31 -2.97 -7.70 -6.87
CA GLU A 31 -2.57 -6.39 -7.41
C GLU A 31 -1.14 -6.40 -8.00
N VAL A 32 -0.21 -7.11 -7.34
CA VAL A 32 1.17 -7.24 -7.86
C VAL A 32 1.20 -8.06 -9.15
N LYS A 33 0.30 -9.02 -9.31
CA LYS A 33 0.16 -9.78 -10.56
C LYS A 33 -0.43 -8.90 -11.65
N GLU A 34 -1.47 -8.11 -11.36
CA GLU A 34 -2.08 -7.18 -12.31
C GLU A 34 -1.08 -6.12 -12.77
N LEU A 35 -0.27 -5.57 -11.85
CA LEU A 35 0.86 -4.70 -12.18
C LEU A 35 1.89 -5.37 -13.09
N LYS A 36 2.21 -6.64 -12.85
CA LYS A 36 3.14 -7.40 -13.70
C LYS A 36 2.56 -7.57 -15.10
N ASP A 37 1.29 -7.95 -15.21
CA ASP A 37 0.60 -8.18 -16.47
C ASP A 37 0.47 -6.84 -17.25
N ALA A 38 0.18 -5.72 -16.58
CA ALA A 38 0.18 -4.39 -17.17
C ALA A 38 1.56 -3.97 -17.69
N ALA A 39 2.64 -4.31 -16.99
CA ALA A 39 4.00 -4.01 -17.43
C ALA A 39 4.45 -4.83 -18.67
N GLU A 40 3.77 -5.95 -18.96
CA GLU A 40 4.00 -6.73 -20.18
C GLU A 40 3.37 -6.04 -21.41
N ASP A 41 2.27 -5.30 -21.24
CA ASP A 41 1.69 -4.44 -22.29
C ASP A 41 2.32 -3.04 -22.31
N LYS A 42 3.44 -2.93 -23.03
CA LYS A 42 4.26 -1.71 -23.14
C LYS A 42 3.53 -0.51 -23.76
N ASN A 43 2.33 -0.68 -24.30
CA ASN A 43 1.59 0.41 -24.95
C ASN A 43 0.67 1.18 -24.00
N ASN A 44 0.52 0.72 -22.74
CA ASN A 44 -0.39 1.34 -21.79
C ASN A 44 0.30 1.72 -20.47
N ILE A 45 1.14 2.77 -20.52
CA ILE A 45 1.90 3.27 -19.36
C ILE A 45 0.99 3.79 -18.25
N ASP A 46 -0.16 4.36 -18.60
CA ASP A 46 -1.13 4.86 -17.61
C ASP A 46 -1.71 3.70 -16.80
N HIS A 47 -2.03 2.57 -17.44
CA HIS A 47 -2.47 1.37 -16.74
C HIS A 47 -1.40 0.80 -15.78
N ILE A 48 -0.12 0.83 -16.16
CA ILE A 48 0.97 0.47 -15.22
C ILE A 48 0.95 1.37 -13.99
N ALA A 49 0.67 2.67 -14.16
CA ALA A 49 0.59 3.60 -13.05
C ALA A 49 -0.63 3.31 -12.16
N GLU A 50 -1.79 2.99 -12.73
CA GLU A 50 -3.00 2.58 -12.00
C GLU A 50 -2.73 1.34 -11.14
N GLU A 51 -2.21 0.26 -11.72
CA GLU A 51 -1.91 -0.98 -11.00
C GLU A 51 -0.82 -0.79 -9.92
N ALA A 52 0.10 0.17 -10.13
CA ALA A 52 1.09 0.54 -9.12
C ALA A 52 0.45 1.27 -7.93
N TRP A 53 -0.60 2.08 -8.18
CA TRP A 53 -1.40 2.68 -7.12
C TRP A 53 -2.22 1.64 -6.38
N ASP A 54 -2.80 0.66 -7.06
CA ASP A 54 -3.59 -0.40 -6.41
C ASP A 54 -2.71 -1.31 -5.53
N SER A 55 -1.51 -1.65 -6.01
CA SER A 55 -0.48 -2.31 -5.19
C SER A 55 -0.09 -1.50 -3.95
N LEU A 56 0.07 -0.18 -4.10
CA LEU A 56 0.39 0.71 -2.97
C LEU A 56 -0.79 0.84 -1.99
N GLN A 57 -2.03 0.90 -2.50
CA GLN A 57 -3.25 0.90 -1.69
C GLN A 57 -3.26 -0.30 -0.77
N MET A 58 -3.04 -1.51 -1.30
CA MET A 58 -3.02 -2.72 -0.50
C MET A 58 -1.87 -2.76 0.52
N CYS A 59 -0.70 -2.20 0.19
CA CYS A 59 0.38 -2.03 1.17
C CYS A 59 -0.05 -1.10 2.33
N ILE A 60 -0.81 -0.05 2.05
CA ILE A 60 -1.30 0.89 3.07
C ILE A 60 -2.37 0.23 3.94
N GLU A 61 -3.31 -0.54 3.37
CA GLU A 61 -4.30 -1.31 4.14
C GLU A 61 -3.64 -2.30 5.11
N VAL A 62 -2.56 -2.96 4.67
CA VAL A 62 -1.76 -3.86 5.52
C VAL A 62 -1.12 -3.09 6.69
N LEU A 63 -0.52 -1.93 6.42
CA LEU A 63 0.10 -1.10 7.46
C LEU A 63 -0.94 -0.57 8.46
N ASP A 64 -2.10 -0.12 7.99
CA ASP A 64 -3.21 0.32 8.84
C ASP A 64 -3.71 -0.82 9.73
N LYS A 65 -3.87 -2.04 9.18
CA LYS A 65 -4.26 -3.21 9.96
C LYS A 65 -3.23 -3.56 11.03
N LEU A 66 -1.94 -3.51 10.70
CA LEU A 66 -0.84 -3.78 11.64
C LEU A 66 -0.81 -2.75 12.77
N GLU A 67 -1.03 -1.47 12.46
CA GLU A 67 -1.10 -0.42 13.48
C GLU A 67 -2.34 -0.59 14.37
N SER A 68 -3.52 -0.71 13.77
CA SER A 68 -4.81 -0.70 14.46
C SER A 68 -5.13 -2.00 15.23
N LYS A 69 -4.67 -3.16 14.75
CA LYS A 69 -4.99 -4.47 15.37
C LYS A 69 -3.81 -5.14 16.05
N HIS A 70 -2.58 -4.86 15.62
CA HIS A 70 -1.39 -5.51 16.14
C HIS A 70 -0.49 -4.56 16.95
N ASN A 71 -0.93 -3.33 17.19
CA ASN A 71 -0.23 -2.30 17.97
C ASN A 71 1.20 -2.05 17.47
N ILE A 72 1.39 -2.17 16.15
CA ILE A 72 2.67 -1.89 15.50
C ILE A 72 2.84 -0.38 15.37
N ASN A 73 3.96 0.15 15.87
CA ASN A 73 4.32 1.54 15.66
C ASN A 73 4.95 1.72 14.27
N LEU A 74 4.22 2.33 13.33
CA LEU A 74 4.67 2.51 11.94
C LEU A 74 5.90 3.42 11.82
N LYS A 75 6.06 4.40 12.71
CA LYS A 75 7.25 5.26 12.74
C LYS A 75 8.52 4.46 13.06
N ILE A 76 8.43 3.51 14.00
CA ILE A 76 9.56 2.64 14.35
C ILE A 76 9.91 1.70 13.19
N THR A 77 8.92 1.08 12.55
CA THR A 77 9.16 0.16 11.43
C THR A 77 9.71 0.88 10.19
N LEU A 78 9.23 2.10 9.90
CA LEU A 78 9.77 2.96 8.84
C LEU A 78 11.23 3.37 9.12
N ASN A 79 11.57 3.72 10.37
CA ASN A 79 12.96 4.02 10.74
C ASN A 79 13.88 2.81 10.55
N LYS A 80 13.42 1.60 10.88
CA LYS A 80 14.16 0.35 10.60
C LYS A 80 14.38 0.17 9.09
N HIS A 81 13.38 0.49 8.26
CA HIS A 81 13.50 0.44 6.82
C HIS A 81 14.53 1.47 6.28
N HIS A 82 14.48 2.72 6.73
CA HIS A 82 15.48 3.74 6.37
C HIS A 82 16.91 3.35 6.76
N LYS A 83 17.10 2.73 7.93
CA LYS A 83 18.40 2.20 8.34
C LYS A 83 18.94 1.18 7.33
N LYS A 84 18.10 0.24 6.87
CA LYS A 84 18.47 -0.74 5.83
C LYS A 84 18.83 -0.08 4.50
N ILE A 85 18.09 0.94 4.07
CA ILE A 85 18.39 1.71 2.85
C ILE A 85 19.78 2.34 2.96
N LYS A 86 20.08 2.97 4.10
CA LYS A 86 21.38 3.60 4.36
C LYS A 86 22.52 2.58 4.41
N GLU A 87 22.32 1.44 5.05
CA GLU A 87 23.30 0.33 5.12
C GLU A 87 23.60 -0.26 3.74
N ARG A 88 22.65 -0.19 2.81
CA ARG A 88 22.80 -0.59 1.40
C ARG A 88 23.31 0.53 0.50
N GLU A 89 23.77 1.64 1.10
CA GLU A 89 24.36 2.80 0.42
C GLU A 89 23.46 3.49 -0.63
N TRP A 90 22.15 3.26 -0.55
CA TRP A 90 21.19 3.96 -1.41
C TRP A 90 21.19 5.45 -1.08
N LYS A 91 21.34 6.29 -2.11
CA LYS A 91 21.22 7.75 -2.01
C LYS A 91 19.81 8.15 -2.41
N ALA A 92 19.12 8.86 -1.52
CA ALA A 92 17.79 9.38 -1.80
C ALA A 92 17.85 10.42 -2.95
N LYS A 93 17.06 10.19 -4.01
CA LYS A 93 16.91 11.15 -5.12
C LYS A 93 15.81 12.18 -4.84
N LYS A 94 14.71 11.75 -4.22
CA LYS A 94 13.52 12.53 -3.87
C LYS A 94 12.87 11.91 -2.63
N MET A 95 11.96 12.64 -1.99
CA MET A 95 11.15 12.17 -0.87
C MET A 95 9.67 12.28 -1.24
N ILE A 96 8.89 11.26 -0.88
CA ILE A 96 7.43 11.30 -0.90
C ILE A 96 6.98 11.38 0.56
N VAL A 97 6.08 12.31 0.86
CA VAL A 97 5.49 12.47 2.20
C VAL A 97 4.02 12.11 2.10
N PHE A 98 3.61 11.11 2.88
CA PHE A 98 2.21 10.76 3.08
C PHE A 98 1.75 11.30 4.43
N GLN A 99 0.56 11.88 4.45
CA GLN A 99 -0.12 12.34 5.66
C GLN A 99 -1.47 11.63 5.73
N VAL A 100 -1.73 10.98 6.86
CA VAL A 100 -3.02 10.34 7.16
C VAL A 100 -3.87 11.35 7.93
N PHE A 101 -5.09 11.57 7.47
CA PHE A 101 -6.08 12.43 8.12
C PHE A 101 -7.18 11.51 8.67
N ASN A 102 -7.45 11.60 9.97
CA ASN A 102 -8.46 10.76 10.64
C ASN A 102 -9.90 11.19 10.32
N ASP A 103 -10.07 12.44 9.89
CA ASP A 103 -11.34 13.00 9.46
C ASP A 103 -11.28 13.25 7.94
N TYR A 104 -12.04 12.46 7.19
CA TYR A 104 -12.25 12.66 5.76
C TYR A 104 -13.75 12.70 5.50
N HIS A 105 -14.24 13.88 5.10
CA HIS A 105 -15.67 14.17 4.84
C HIS A 105 -16.00 14.00 3.36
#